data_AF-A0A7S4UIS5-F1
#
_entry.id   AF-A0A7S4UIS5-F1
#
_cell.length_a   1.000
_cell.length_b   1.000
_cell.length_c   1.000
_cell.angle_alpha   90.00
_cell.angle_beta   90.00
_cell.angle_gamma   90.00
#
_symmetry.space_group_name_H-M   'P 1'
#
loop_
_entity.id
_entity.type
_entity.pdbx_description
1 polymer ?
#
loop_
_entity_poly.entity_id
_entity_poly.type
_entity_poly.pdbx_seq_one_letter_code
_entity_poly.pdbx_strand_id
1 'polypeptide(L)'
;SPPAPATRALGPARLATSQAAQAAGHPRWKANAGGALLRAFIQTLRDAGYLTDDLAAGTTKYMGGCRLSGPGRLHRRIDIRCLPSDQFHFGTLYFTGSAGLSIRLRIRAIELGMRLSEYSLERKGTGEHVAAASEREIFEALGMEYLEPHER
;
A
#
# COMPACT_ATOMS: atom_id res chain seq x y z
N SER A 1 -20.20 -10.18 -9.96
CA SER A 1 -19.02 -10.66 -9.20
C SER A 1 -18.30 -9.47 -8.60
N PRO A 2 -17.81 -9.54 -7.34
CA PRO A 2 -16.92 -8.50 -6.84
C PRO A 2 -15.63 -8.48 -7.69
N PRO A 3 -15.02 -7.31 -7.93
CA PRO A 3 -13.75 -7.24 -8.65
C PRO A 3 -12.69 -8.08 -7.94
N ALA A 4 -11.90 -8.83 -8.71
CA ALA A 4 -10.77 -9.58 -8.16
C ALA A 4 -9.81 -8.63 -7.42
N PRO A 5 -9.23 -9.04 -6.29
CA PRO A 5 -8.24 -8.24 -5.58
C PRO A 5 -7.05 -7.93 -6.50
N ALA A 6 -6.64 -6.66 -6.59
CA ALA A 6 -5.50 -6.27 -7.42
C ALA A 6 -4.22 -6.37 -6.59
N THR A 7 -3.37 -7.36 -6.90
CA THR A 7 -2.03 -7.49 -6.30
C THR A 7 -0.99 -6.82 -7.19
N ARG A 8 -0.26 -5.85 -6.68
CA ARG A 8 0.80 -5.11 -7.37
C ARG A 8 2.13 -5.25 -6.62
N ALA A 9 3.19 -5.56 -7.35
CA ALA A 9 4.55 -5.44 -6.84
C ALA A 9 4.94 -3.95 -6.80
N LEU A 10 5.48 -3.50 -5.67
CA LEU A 10 5.74 -2.09 -5.36
C LEU A 10 7.24 -1.78 -5.23
N GLY A 11 8.10 -2.69 -5.70
CA GLY A 11 9.56 -2.59 -5.62
C GLY A 11 10.21 -3.94 -5.29
N PRO A 12 11.53 -3.98 -5.02
CA PRO A 12 12.20 -5.21 -4.62
C PRO A 12 11.60 -5.73 -3.30
N ALA A 13 10.87 -6.84 -3.42
CA ALA A 13 10.24 -7.58 -2.33
C ALA A 13 9.17 -6.83 -1.51
N ARG A 14 8.38 -5.97 -2.16
CA ARG A 14 7.16 -5.35 -1.59
C ARG A 14 5.94 -5.68 -2.44
N LEU A 15 4.87 -6.14 -1.80
CA LEU A 15 3.59 -6.42 -2.44
C LEU A 15 2.47 -5.63 -1.74
N ALA A 16 1.62 -4.96 -2.52
CA ALA A 16 0.32 -4.50 -2.04
C ALA A 16 -0.77 -5.30 -2.74
N THR A 17 -1.78 -5.71 -1.97
CA THR A 17 -3.02 -6.24 -2.49
C THR A 17 -4.15 -5.30 -2.09
N SER A 18 -5.00 -4.94 -3.06
CA SER A 18 -6.29 -4.30 -2.79
C SER A 18 -7.39 -5.35 -2.72
N GLN A 19 -8.47 -5.05 -2.02
CA GLN A 19 -9.76 -5.73 -2.17
C GLN A 19 -10.79 -4.66 -2.52
N ALA A 20 -11.73 -4.97 -3.40
CA ALA A 20 -12.82 -4.06 -3.75
C ALA A 20 -13.62 -3.64 -2.51
N ALA A 21 -13.69 -2.34 -2.21
CA ALA A 21 -14.61 -1.83 -1.19
C ALA A 21 -16.05 -2.02 -1.66
N GLN A 22 -16.88 -2.57 -0.78
CA GLN A 22 -18.31 -2.24 -0.81
C GLN A 22 -18.46 -0.82 -0.25
N ALA A 23 -19.30 -0.06 -0.93
CA ALA A 23 -19.42 1.39 -0.81
C ALA A 23 -19.66 1.94 0.61
N ALA A 24 -19.17 3.17 0.78
CA ALA A 24 -19.64 4.25 1.65
C ALA A 24 -19.26 4.24 3.15
N GLY A 25 -18.44 5.23 3.51
CA GLY A 25 -18.66 6.07 4.69
C GLY A 25 -18.02 5.66 6.02
N HIS A 26 -16.89 6.30 6.36
CA HIS A 26 -16.43 6.58 7.73
C HIS A 26 -15.82 5.41 8.57
N PRO A 27 -15.16 5.72 9.71
CA PRO A 27 -13.72 6.02 9.88
C PRO A 27 -12.89 4.81 10.34
N ARG A 28 -13.45 3.61 10.33
CA ARG A 28 -12.76 2.42 10.84
C ARG A 28 -13.16 1.28 9.95
N TRP A 29 -12.44 1.17 8.82
CA TRP A 29 -12.27 -0.08 8.10
C TRP A 29 -12.42 -1.24 9.09
N LYS A 30 -13.42 -2.11 8.87
CA LYS A 30 -13.63 -3.26 9.75
C LYS A 30 -12.38 -4.13 9.63
N ALA A 31 -11.46 -3.96 10.58
CA ALA A 31 -10.17 -4.62 10.70
C ALA A 31 -10.22 -6.16 10.51
N ASN A 32 -11.42 -6.74 10.56
CA ASN A 32 -11.68 -8.15 10.44
C ASN A 32 -11.61 -8.68 9.00
N ALA A 33 -12.06 -7.94 7.97
CA ALA A 33 -12.21 -8.49 6.62
C ALA A 33 -10.86 -8.67 5.90
N GLY A 34 -10.05 -7.62 5.80
CA GLY A 34 -8.73 -7.71 5.15
C GLY A 34 -7.69 -8.35 6.05
N GLY A 35 -7.93 -8.41 7.36
CA GLY A 35 -7.17 -9.30 8.24
C GLY A 35 -7.34 -10.77 7.85
N ALA A 36 -8.57 -11.20 7.52
CA ALA A 36 -8.81 -12.55 7.03
C ALA A 36 -8.18 -12.79 5.66
N LEU A 37 -8.32 -11.84 4.72
CA LEU A 37 -7.69 -11.92 3.40
C LEU A 37 -6.16 -12.04 3.49
N LEU A 38 -5.53 -11.16 4.27
CA LEU A 38 -4.08 -11.18 4.47
C LEU A 38 -3.63 -12.51 5.07
N ARG A 39 -4.30 -12.97 6.13
CA ARG A 39 -3.97 -14.27 6.75
C ARG A 39 -4.07 -15.42 5.77
N ALA A 40 -5.14 -15.49 4.97
CA ALA A 40 -5.32 -16.52 3.96
C ALA A 40 -4.20 -16.47 2.90
N PHE A 41 -3.86 -15.27 2.41
CA PHE A 41 -2.78 -15.07 1.44
C PHE A 41 -1.41 -15.49 1.99
N ILE A 42 -1.09 -15.09 3.23
CA ILE A 42 0.14 -15.52 3.90
C ILE A 42 0.18 -17.03 4.07
N GLN A 43 -0.93 -17.66 4.47
CA GLN A 43 -1.00 -19.11 4.63
C GLN A 43 -0.72 -19.83 3.30
N THR A 44 -1.33 -19.39 2.19
CA THR A 44 -1.06 -19.95 0.87
C THR A 44 0.41 -19.87 0.47
N LEU A 45 1.08 -18.76 0.75
CA LEU A 45 2.51 -18.61 0.43
C LEU A 45 3.42 -19.44 1.35
N ARG A 46 3.01 -19.70 2.59
CA ARG A 46 3.70 -20.63 3.50
C ARG A 46 3.55 -22.07 3.05
N ASP A 47 2.33 -22.48 2.69
CA ASP A 47 2.03 -23.84 2.24
C ASP A 47 2.79 -24.16 0.93
N ALA A 48 3.01 -23.14 0.09
CA ALA A 48 3.86 -23.24 -1.10
C ALA A 48 5.38 -23.26 -0.81
N GLY A 49 5.79 -23.11 0.45
CA GLY A 49 7.19 -23.02 0.87
C GLY A 49 7.91 -21.73 0.44
N TYR A 50 7.17 -20.71 0.01
CA TYR A 50 7.74 -19.45 -0.45
C TYR A 50 8.10 -18.53 0.72
N LEU A 51 7.23 -18.42 1.73
CA LEU A 51 7.53 -17.74 2.99
C LEU A 51 8.21 -18.73 3.94
N THR A 52 9.37 -18.35 4.44
CA THR A 52 10.25 -19.23 5.24
C THR A 52 10.37 -18.79 6.69
N ASP A 53 10.24 -17.50 6.96
CA ASP A 53 10.49 -16.91 8.27
C ASP A 53 9.49 -15.79 8.56
N ASP A 54 9.04 -15.68 9.80
CA ASP A 54 8.13 -14.61 10.23
C ASP A 54 8.88 -13.61 11.12
N LEU A 55 8.81 -12.33 10.76
CA LEU A 55 9.30 -11.23 11.60
C LEU A 55 8.13 -10.53 12.30
N ALA A 56 7.01 -10.34 11.61
CA ALA A 56 5.77 -9.82 12.19
C ALA A 56 4.56 -10.20 11.34
N ALA A 57 3.48 -10.64 11.98
CA ALA A 57 2.21 -10.96 11.31
C ALA A 57 1.05 -10.22 12.00
N GLY A 58 0.50 -9.21 11.33
CA GLY A 58 -0.65 -8.42 11.78
C GLY A 58 -1.85 -8.55 10.84
N THR A 59 -2.89 -7.76 11.12
CA THR A 59 -4.13 -7.75 10.31
C THR A 59 -4.03 -6.92 9.03
N THR A 60 -3.06 -6.01 8.93
CA THR A 60 -2.86 -5.14 7.75
C THR A 60 -1.45 -5.21 7.18
N LYS A 61 -0.52 -5.85 7.89
CA LYS A 61 0.89 -5.94 7.53
C LYS A 61 1.47 -7.30 7.90
N TYR A 62 2.26 -7.86 7.01
CA TYR A 62 3.14 -8.99 7.25
C TYR A 62 4.58 -8.60 6.87
N MET A 63 5.55 -9.06 7.66
CA MET A 63 6.99 -8.93 7.40
C MET A 63 7.64 -10.29 7.66
N GLY A 64 8.50 -10.74 6.74
CA GLY A 64 9.12 -12.05 6.85
C GLY A 64 10.29 -12.26 5.90
N GLY A 65 10.77 -13.50 5.87
CA GLY A 65 11.70 -14.02 4.88
C GLY A 65 10.95 -14.80 3.80
N CYS A 66 11.36 -14.64 2.54
CA CYS A 66 10.95 -15.50 1.45
C CYS A 66 12.15 -16.06 0.69
N ARG A 67 11.92 -17.17 0.01
CA ARG A 67 12.92 -17.79 -0.86
C ARG A 67 12.24 -18.41 -2.07
N LEU A 68 12.80 -18.14 -3.25
CA LEU A 68 12.40 -18.84 -4.47
C LEU A 68 12.85 -20.30 -4.41
N SER A 69 12.04 -21.22 -4.92
CA SER A 69 12.40 -22.62 -5.03
C SER A 69 13.61 -22.82 -5.95
N GLY A 70 14.41 -23.84 -5.67
CA GLY A 70 15.56 -24.24 -6.47
C GLY A 70 16.92 -24.06 -5.76
N PRO A 71 17.97 -24.74 -6.26
CA PRO A 71 19.28 -24.74 -5.63
C PRO A 71 19.94 -23.35 -5.68
N GLY A 72 20.68 -23.02 -4.61
CA GLY A 72 21.46 -21.79 -4.49
C GLY A 72 20.63 -20.49 -4.37
N ARG A 73 19.32 -20.58 -4.12
CA ARG A 73 18.47 -19.40 -3.95
C ARG A 73 18.65 -18.80 -2.56
N LEU A 74 18.90 -17.49 -2.53
CA LEU A 74 19.06 -16.73 -1.30
C LEU A 74 17.71 -16.36 -0.70
N HIS A 75 17.66 -16.30 0.63
CA HIS A 75 16.54 -15.68 1.33
C HIS A 75 16.52 -14.17 1.06
N ARG A 76 15.32 -13.62 0.94
CA ARG A 76 15.06 -12.19 0.77
C ARG A 76 14.03 -11.75 1.81
N ARG A 77 14.17 -10.53 2.29
CA ARG A 77 13.14 -9.91 3.13
C ARG A 77 11.92 -9.62 2.27
N ILE A 78 10.71 -9.86 2.77
CA ILE A 78 9.45 -9.51 2.12
C ILE A 78 8.54 -8.74 3.07
N ASP A 79 7.89 -7.70 2.56
CA ASP A 79 6.85 -6.95 3.26
C ASP A 79 5.55 -7.01 2.44
N ILE A 80 4.45 -7.43 3.07
CA ILE A 80 3.13 -7.53 2.43
C ILE A 80 2.15 -6.63 3.18
N ARG A 81 1.44 -5.77 2.45
CA ARG A 81 0.43 -4.86 3.01
C ARG A 81 -0.93 -5.13 2.38
N CYS A 82 -1.95 -5.21 3.22
CA CYS A 82 -3.35 -5.21 2.79
C CYS A 82 -3.90 -3.81 3.00
N LEU A 83 -4.31 -3.15 1.92
CA LEU A 83 -4.82 -1.78 1.94
C LEU A 83 -6.30 -1.77 1.55
N PRO A 84 -7.14 -0.95 2.21
CA PRO A 84 -8.46 -0.59 1.71
C PRO A 84 -8.37 0.00 0.30
N SER A 85 -9.39 -0.20 -0.55
CA SER A 85 -9.34 0.26 -1.95
C SER A 85 -9.25 1.78 -2.09
N ASP A 86 -9.92 2.52 -1.20
CA ASP A 86 -9.87 3.99 -1.13
C ASP A 86 -8.48 4.52 -0.72
N GLN A 87 -7.64 3.66 -0.14
CA GLN A 87 -6.28 3.97 0.30
C GLN A 87 -5.22 3.41 -0.65
N PHE A 88 -5.63 2.64 -1.67
CA PHE A 88 -4.72 1.85 -2.49
C PHE A 88 -3.73 2.73 -3.25
N HIS A 89 -4.16 3.87 -3.80
CA HIS A 89 -3.29 4.78 -4.56
C HIS A 89 -2.31 5.51 -3.66
N PHE A 90 -2.73 5.96 -2.46
CA PHE A 90 -1.85 6.57 -1.47
C PHE A 90 -0.76 5.60 -1.00
N GLY A 91 -1.15 4.36 -0.68
CA GLY A 91 -0.20 3.35 -0.24
C GLY A 91 0.73 2.93 -1.36
N THR A 92 0.21 2.73 -2.57
CA THR A 92 1.02 2.43 -3.76
C THR A 92 2.08 3.51 -4.00
N LEU A 93 1.68 4.78 -3.98
CA LEU A 93 2.61 5.90 -4.15
C LEU A 93 3.67 5.93 -3.05
N TYR A 94 3.29 5.68 -1.80
CA TYR A 94 4.22 5.63 -0.67
C TYR A 94 5.24 4.50 -0.79
N PHE A 95 4.82 3.31 -1.24
CA PHE A 95 5.71 2.15 -1.33
C PHE A 95 6.59 2.14 -2.58
N THR A 96 6.11 2.72 -3.69
CA THR A 96 6.84 2.82 -4.97
C THR A 96 7.74 4.04 -5.04
N GLY A 97 7.40 5.12 -4.34
CA GLY A 97 8.20 6.33 -4.33
C GLY A 97 9.52 6.15 -3.58
N SER A 98 10.57 6.83 -4.07
CA SER A 98 11.80 6.99 -3.31
C SER A 98 11.55 7.77 -2.00
N ALA A 99 12.45 7.63 -1.03
CA ALA A 99 12.39 8.42 0.20
C ALA A 99 12.38 9.93 -0.12
N GLY A 100 13.16 10.35 -1.12
CA GLY A 100 13.19 11.74 -1.60
C GLY A 100 11.87 12.20 -2.19
N LEU A 101 11.23 11.41 -3.07
CA LEU A 101 9.91 11.76 -3.61
C LEU A 101 8.86 11.87 -2.50
N SER A 102 8.84 10.91 -1.56
CA SER A 102 7.91 10.92 -0.42
C SER A 102 8.07 12.18 0.44
N ILE A 103 9.30 12.65 0.66
CA ILE A 103 9.58 13.90 1.37
C ILE A 103 9.04 15.10 0.57
N ARG A 104 9.34 15.19 -0.74
CA ARG A 104 8.88 16.31 -1.58
C ARG A 104 7.36 16.43 -1.61
N LEU A 105 6.65 15.32 -1.81
CA LEU A 105 5.18 15.29 -1.81
C LEU A 105 4.60 15.77 -0.48
N ARG A 106 5.21 15.37 0.65
CA ARG A 106 4.78 15.79 1.99
C ARG A 106 5.05 17.27 2.25
N ILE A 107 6.21 17.79 1.84
CA ILE A 107 6.52 19.23 1.94
C ILE A 107 5.48 20.02 1.14
N ARG A 108 5.20 19.59 -0.10
CA ARG A 108 4.19 20.25 -0.93
C ARG A 108 2.79 20.22 -0.32
N ALA A 109 2.39 19.09 0.26
CA ALA A 109 1.12 18.99 0.97
C ALA A 109 1.06 20.00 2.14
N ILE A 110 2.15 20.15 2.90
CA ILE A 110 2.22 21.10 4.02
C ILE A 110 2.07 22.55 3.55
N GLU A 111 2.72 22.93 2.44
CA GLU A 111 2.59 24.27 1.83
C GLU A 111 1.15 24.61 1.45
N LEU A 112 0.38 23.60 1.02
CA LEU A 112 -1.02 23.74 0.63
C LEU A 112 -1.99 23.61 1.82
N GLY A 113 -1.49 23.60 3.06
CA GLY A 113 -2.33 23.43 4.24
C GLY A 113 -2.94 22.03 4.34
N MET A 114 -2.25 21.00 3.82
CA MET A 114 -2.68 19.62 3.84
C MET A 114 -1.69 18.70 4.59
N ARG A 115 -2.11 17.46 4.86
CA ARG A 115 -1.30 16.39 5.44
C ARG A 115 -1.40 15.15 4.56
N LEU A 116 -0.29 14.77 3.92
CA LEU A 116 -0.18 13.54 3.15
C LEU A 116 0.38 12.40 4.01
N SER A 117 -0.30 11.26 4.03
CA SER A 117 0.13 10.00 4.65
C SER A 117 0.14 8.86 3.62
N GLU A 118 0.53 7.65 4.02
CA GLU A 118 0.37 6.46 3.17
C GLU A 118 -1.09 5.99 3.01
N TYR A 119 -2.04 6.62 3.72
CA TYR A 119 -3.46 6.23 3.70
C TYR A 119 -4.36 7.31 3.09
N SER A 120 -3.96 8.58 3.15
CA SER A 120 -4.84 9.71 2.85
C SER A 120 -4.07 10.99 2.54
N LEU A 121 -4.74 11.90 1.85
CA LEU A 121 -4.42 13.33 1.83
C LEU A 121 -5.55 14.09 2.52
N GLU A 122 -5.22 14.90 3.52
CA GLU A 122 -6.22 15.57 4.37
C GLU A 122 -5.98 17.08 4.44
N ARG A 123 -7.04 17.89 4.43
CA ARG A 123 -6.95 19.34 4.66
C ARG A 123 -6.78 19.64 6.15
N LYS A 124 -5.76 20.41 6.51
CA LYS A 124 -5.55 20.89 7.88
C LYS A 124 -6.66 21.88 8.24
N GLY A 125 -7.13 21.82 9.48
CA GLY A 125 -8.21 22.68 9.99
C GLY A 125 -9.60 22.04 9.85
N THR A 126 -9.92 21.44 8.70
CA THR A 126 -11.22 20.75 8.50
C THR A 126 -11.14 19.24 8.75
N GLY A 127 -9.97 18.64 8.52
CA GLY A 127 -9.81 17.17 8.56
C GLY A 127 -10.46 16.45 7.38
N GLU A 128 -10.90 17.21 6.37
CA GLU A 128 -11.54 16.65 5.18
C GLU A 128 -10.54 15.86 4.33
N HIS A 129 -10.94 14.67 3.90
CA HIS A 129 -10.13 13.82 3.03
C HIS A 129 -10.27 14.27 1.57
N VAL A 130 -9.14 14.43 0.89
CA VAL A 130 -9.09 14.62 -0.55
C VAL A 130 -9.15 13.23 -1.20
N ALA A 131 -10.23 12.97 -1.94
CA ALA A 131 -10.39 11.74 -2.69
C ALA A 131 -9.39 11.69 -3.86
N ALA A 132 -8.81 10.52 -4.10
CA ALA A 132 -7.98 10.25 -5.28
C ALA A 132 -8.21 8.81 -5.74
N ALA A 133 -8.67 8.66 -6.99
CA ALA A 133 -8.87 7.38 -7.66
C ALA A 133 -7.65 6.94 -8.49
N SER A 134 -6.55 7.71 -8.45
CA SER A 134 -5.30 7.38 -9.12
C SER A 134 -4.10 8.05 -8.44
N GLU A 135 -2.88 7.56 -8.72
CA GLU A 135 -1.66 8.25 -8.28
C GLU A 135 -1.57 9.64 -8.93
N ARG A 136 -2.03 9.79 -10.17
CA ARG A 136 -2.06 11.07 -10.91
C ARG A 136 -2.91 12.12 -10.22
N GLU A 137 -4.11 11.77 -9.75
CA GLU A 137 -4.98 12.68 -8.99
C GLU A 137 -4.34 13.15 -7.68
N ILE A 138 -3.48 12.35 -7.05
CA ILE A 138 -2.71 12.80 -5.87
C ILE A 138 -1.73 13.91 -6.25
N PHE A 139 -1.02 13.76 -7.38
CA PHE A 139 -0.12 14.80 -7.88
C PHE A 139 -0.87 16.07 -8.29
N GLU A 140 -2.02 15.92 -8.97
CA GLU A 140 -2.89 17.03 -9.35
C GLU A 140 -3.40 17.80 -8.12
N ALA A 141 -3.85 17.11 -7.09
CA ALA A 141 -4.28 17.73 -5.82
C ALA A 141 -3.15 18.50 -5.12
N LEU A 142 -1.89 18.11 -5.35
CA LEU A 142 -0.69 18.78 -4.85
C LEU A 142 -0.15 19.86 -5.81
N GLY A 143 -0.78 20.04 -6.98
CA GLY A 143 -0.32 20.95 -8.03
C GLY A 143 1.08 20.59 -8.53
N MET A 144 1.37 19.30 -8.69
CA MET A 144 2.66 18.78 -9.14
C MET A 144 2.49 18.03 -10.47
N GLU A 145 3.54 18.03 -11.29
CA GLU A 145 3.61 17.16 -12.46
C GLU A 145 3.70 15.69 -12.03
N TYR A 146 2.87 14.84 -12.62
CA TYR A 146 2.86 13.41 -12.33
C TYR A 146 4.10 12.73 -12.90
N LEU A 147 4.76 11.96 -12.04
CA LEU A 147 5.92 11.13 -12.41
C LEU A 147 5.51 9.66 -12.50
N GLU A 148 5.83 9.01 -13.61
CA GLU A 148 5.66 7.56 -13.75
C GLU A 148 6.60 6.81 -12.81
N PRO A 149 6.29 5.56 -12.39
CA PRO A 149 7.10 4.82 -11.43
C PRO A 149 8.59 4.69 -11.76
N HIS A 150 8.97 4.71 -13.04
CA HIS A 150 10.35 4.59 -13.49
C HIS A 150 11.13 5.94 -13.46
N GLU A 151 10.44 7.04 -13.19
CA GLU A 151 10.99 8.41 -13.13
C GLU A 151 11.19 8.90 -11.67
N ARG A 152 10.95 8.03 -10.67
CA ARG A 152 10.82 8.39 -9.23
C ARG A 152 12.04 8.10 -8.36
#